data_AF-A0A9J6G066-F1
#
_entry.id   AF-A0A9J6G066-F1
#
_cell.length_a   1.000
_cell.length_b   1.000
_cell.length_c   1.000
_cell.angle_alpha   90.00
_cell.angle_beta   90.00
_cell.angle_gamma   90.00
#
_symmetry.space_group_name_H-M   'P 1'
#
loop_
_entity.id
_entity.type
_entity.pdbx_description
1 polymer ?
#
loop_
_entity_poly.entity_id
_entity_poly.type
_entity_poly.pdbx_seq_one_letter_code
_entity_poly.pdbx_strand_id
1 'polypeptide(L)'
;MYWGRQLESSFSSHPCQHPRYIYTDSQDACRAYLRGRICPDAHHILDTHHPPERKRTISIIWTLSHTETEVRGNARAQHLAREEASARAVVSGDEDPEERLDPPTPLTTFRSITKHYREQRRTLPPPYHLLDKGEQVKWRLLQSNTYPTPARMNLLYPQLYPSPACPNCQQARGTIYHMVRACPTIRHHKTLHDCETTPTPGRRLSGPRTRRVRAG
;
A
#
# COMPACT_ATOMS: atom_id res chain seq x y z
N MET A 1 -60.95 -32.45 -59.84
CA MET A 1 -61.77 -32.67 -58.64
C MET A 1 -60.85 -32.88 -57.45
N TYR A 2 -61.13 -32.20 -56.34
CA TYR A 2 -60.50 -32.34 -55.03
C TYR A 2 -60.43 -33.80 -54.56
N TRP A 3 -59.43 -34.15 -53.75
CA TRP A 3 -59.56 -34.62 -52.34
C TRP A 3 -58.24 -35.22 -51.82
N GLY A 4 -57.84 -34.84 -50.59
CA GLY A 4 -56.77 -35.50 -49.83
C GLY A 4 -55.92 -34.53 -48.99
N ARG A 5 -56.51 -33.80 -48.04
CA ARG A 5 -56.64 -34.15 -46.60
C ARG A 5 -55.37 -33.83 -45.78
N GLN A 6 -55.53 -32.77 -44.99
CA GLN A 6 -54.74 -32.26 -43.88
C GLN A 6 -54.00 -33.32 -43.05
N LEU A 7 -52.70 -33.12 -42.84
CA LEU A 7 -52.00 -33.52 -41.61
C LEU A 7 -51.37 -32.25 -41.04
N GLU A 8 -52.05 -31.68 -40.04
CA GLU A 8 -51.50 -30.66 -39.16
C GLU A 8 -50.35 -31.29 -38.37
N SER A 9 -49.10 -30.96 -38.73
CA SER A 9 -47.98 -31.10 -37.80
C SER A 9 -47.85 -29.79 -37.05
N SER A 10 -48.31 -29.80 -35.80
CA SER A 10 -48.15 -28.72 -34.84
C SER A 10 -46.66 -28.33 -34.73
N PHE A 11 -46.27 -27.24 -35.36
CA PHE A 11 -44.97 -26.62 -35.13
C PHE A 11 -45.00 -26.02 -33.71
N SER A 12 -44.47 -26.78 -32.75
CA SER A 12 -44.11 -26.25 -31.44
C SER A 12 -43.01 -25.19 -31.66
N SER A 13 -43.40 -23.92 -31.59
CA SER A 13 -42.48 -22.79 -31.63
C SER A 13 -41.68 -22.73 -30.33
N HIS A 14 -40.59 -23.49 -30.23
CA HIS A 14 -39.58 -23.24 -29.20
C HIS A 14 -38.83 -21.95 -29.54
N PRO A 15 -38.81 -20.93 -28.66
CA PRO A 15 -38.02 -19.73 -28.92
C PRO A 15 -36.54 -20.09 -28.96
N CYS A 16 -35.90 -19.87 -30.10
CA CYS A 16 -34.45 -20.00 -30.27
C CYS A 16 -33.76 -18.93 -29.40
N GLN A 17 -33.44 -19.29 -28.16
CA GLN A 17 -32.72 -18.40 -27.24
C GLN A 17 -31.27 -18.33 -27.69
N HIS A 18 -30.88 -17.20 -28.28
CA HIS A 18 -29.49 -16.94 -28.61
C HIS A 18 -28.65 -16.94 -27.31
N PRO A 19 -27.50 -17.63 -27.27
CA PRO A 19 -26.64 -17.64 -26.09
C PRO A 19 -26.15 -16.22 -25.80
N ARG A 20 -26.19 -15.83 -24.52
CA ARG A 20 -25.66 -14.53 -24.08
C ARG A 20 -24.21 -14.70 -23.64
N TYR A 21 -23.34 -13.82 -24.12
CA TYR A 21 -21.93 -13.80 -23.76
C TYR A 21 -21.65 -12.67 -22.77
N ILE A 22 -20.94 -12.99 -21.68
CA ILE A 22 -20.42 -12.02 -20.72
C ILE A 22 -18.90 -12.03 -20.86
N TYR A 23 -18.32 -10.89 -21.20
CA TYR A 23 -16.87 -10.71 -21.25
C TYR A 23 -16.38 -10.13 -19.93
N THR A 24 -15.29 -10.66 -19.39
CA THR A 24 -14.67 -10.15 -18.16
C THR A 24 -13.15 -10.28 -18.24
N ASP A 25 -12.43 -9.29 -17.69
CA ASP A 25 -10.98 -9.37 -17.54
C ASP A 25 -10.52 -9.93 -16.18
N SER A 26 -11.45 -10.17 -15.26
CA SER A 26 -11.17 -10.77 -13.96
C SER A 26 -10.97 -12.28 -14.08
N GLN A 27 -9.71 -12.69 -14.21
CA GLN A 27 -9.33 -14.10 -14.26
C GLN A 27 -9.79 -14.86 -13.00
N ASP A 28 -9.75 -14.21 -11.84
CA ASP A 28 -10.15 -14.81 -10.57
C ASP A 28 -11.66 -15.01 -10.47
N ALA A 29 -12.47 -14.08 -10.99
CA ALA A 29 -13.92 -14.25 -11.08
C ALA A 29 -14.29 -15.47 -11.95
N CYS A 30 -13.65 -15.63 -13.12
CA CYS A 30 -13.83 -16.80 -13.97
C CYS A 30 -13.48 -18.11 -13.26
N ARG A 31 -12.33 -18.15 -12.56
CA ARG A 31 -11.91 -19.33 -11.80
C ARG A 31 -12.84 -19.65 -10.64
N ALA A 32 -13.33 -18.63 -9.93
CA ALA A 32 -14.29 -18.81 -8.84
C ALA A 32 -15.61 -19.41 -9.37
N TYR A 33 -16.12 -18.85 -10.47
CA TYR A 33 -17.34 -19.31 -11.12
C TYR A 33 -17.22 -20.75 -11.62
N LEU A 34 -16.12 -21.10 -12.28
CA LEU A 34 -15.84 -22.48 -12.73
C LEU A 34 -15.81 -23.49 -11.57
N ARG A 35 -15.46 -23.04 -10.36
CA ARG A 35 -15.47 -23.86 -9.13
C ARG A 35 -16.82 -23.82 -8.40
N GLY A 36 -17.85 -23.19 -8.98
CA GLY A 36 -19.17 -23.03 -8.36
C GLY A 36 -19.17 -22.07 -7.16
N ARG A 37 -18.19 -21.16 -7.07
CA ARG A 37 -18.08 -20.20 -5.96
C ARG A 37 -18.50 -18.82 -6.43
N ILE A 38 -19.53 -18.29 -5.78
CA ILE A 38 -20.07 -16.94 -5.99
C ILE A 38 -20.23 -16.31 -4.61
N CYS A 39 -19.92 -15.02 -4.44
CA CYS A 39 -20.12 -14.36 -3.16
C CYS A 39 -21.63 -14.24 -2.84
N PRO A 40 -22.01 -14.18 -1.54
CA PRO A 40 -23.42 -14.12 -1.14
C PRO A 40 -24.19 -12.97 -1.81
N ASP A 41 -23.57 -11.80 -1.94
CA ASP A 41 -24.19 -10.63 -2.58
C ASP A 41 -24.46 -10.87 -4.07
N ALA A 42 -23.48 -11.44 -4.79
CA ALA A 42 -23.67 -11.76 -6.21
C ALA A 42 -24.70 -12.88 -6.40
N HIS A 43 -24.75 -13.86 -5.49
CA HIS A 43 -25.79 -14.89 -5.50
C HIS A 43 -27.17 -14.27 -5.28
N HIS A 44 -27.31 -13.36 -4.31
CA HIS A 44 -28.57 -12.66 -4.05
C HIS A 44 -29.04 -11.84 -5.25
N ILE A 45 -28.14 -11.13 -5.93
CA ILE A 45 -28.44 -10.38 -7.17
C ILE A 45 -28.91 -11.33 -8.28
N LEU A 46 -28.21 -12.45 -8.47
CA LEU A 46 -28.57 -13.44 -9.50
C LEU A 46 -29.94 -14.06 -9.22
N ASP A 47 -30.24 -14.39 -7.97
CA ASP A 47 -31.54 -14.95 -7.56
C ASP A 47 -32.68 -13.93 -7.74
N THR A 48 -32.44 -12.68 -7.35
CA THR A 48 -33.42 -11.58 -7.45
C THR A 48 -33.77 -11.24 -8.89
N HIS A 49 -32.79 -11.24 -9.81
CA HIS A 49 -32.98 -10.79 -11.19
C HIS A 49 -33.10 -11.93 -12.21
N HIS A 50 -32.78 -13.16 -11.83
CA HIS A 50 -32.76 -14.31 -12.72
C HIS A 50 -33.39 -15.55 -12.06
N PRO A 51 -34.73 -15.54 -11.85
CA PRO A 51 -35.42 -16.65 -11.22
C PRO A 51 -35.22 -17.96 -11.99
N PRO A 52 -35.23 -19.12 -11.31
CA PRO A 52 -34.86 -20.43 -11.87
C PRO A 52 -35.73 -20.89 -13.05
N GLU A 53 -36.88 -20.27 -13.26
CA GLU A 53 -37.79 -20.50 -14.38
C GLU A 53 -37.27 -19.90 -15.71
N ARG A 54 -36.36 -18.91 -15.65
CA ARG A 54 -35.68 -18.31 -16.81
C ARG A 54 -34.30 -18.95 -17.01
N LYS A 55 -34.26 -20.24 -17.35
CA LYS A 55 -33.01 -20.92 -17.73
C LYS A 55 -32.53 -20.40 -19.08
N ARG A 56 -31.64 -19.40 -19.04
CA ARG A 56 -30.90 -18.91 -20.21
C ARG A 56 -29.49 -19.46 -20.17
N THR A 57 -29.01 -19.96 -21.30
CA THR A 57 -27.60 -20.33 -21.43
C THR A 57 -26.76 -19.05 -21.52
N ILE A 58 -25.92 -18.81 -20.52
CA ILE A 58 -24.99 -17.68 -20.45
C ILE A 58 -23.56 -18.26 -20.48
N SER A 59 -22.73 -17.73 -21.37
CA SER A 59 -21.31 -18.09 -21.47
C SER A 59 -20.44 -16.94 -20.98
N ILE A 60 -19.52 -17.22 -20.07
CA ILE A 60 -18.55 -16.24 -19.55
C ILE A 60 -17.22 -16.44 -20.28
N ILE A 61 -16.70 -15.38 -20.89
CA ILE A 61 -15.45 -15.37 -21.65
C ILE A 61 -14.45 -14.46 -20.95
N TRP A 62 -13.30 -15.01 -20.61
CA TRP A 62 -12.19 -14.22 -20.08
C TRP A 62 -11.44 -13.49 -21.20
N THR A 63 -11.14 -12.21 -21.01
CA THR A 63 -10.40 -11.36 -21.95
C THR A 63 -9.24 -10.66 -21.28
N LEU A 64 -8.19 -10.35 -22.04
CA LEU A 64 -7.09 -9.54 -21.53
C LEU A 64 -7.51 -8.06 -21.44
N SER A 65 -7.08 -7.38 -20.38
CA SER A 65 -7.29 -5.93 -20.16
C SER A 65 -6.08 -5.14 -20.66
N HIS A 66 -6.29 -3.92 -21.17
CA HIS A 66 -5.23 -2.97 -21.52
C HIS A 66 -4.22 -3.49 -22.57
N THR A 67 -4.71 -4.24 -23.56
CA THR A 67 -3.89 -4.78 -24.66
C THR A 67 -4.32 -4.20 -26.01
N GLU A 68 -3.46 -4.29 -27.02
CA GLU A 68 -3.75 -3.84 -28.39
C GLU A 68 -4.96 -4.56 -29.01
N THR A 69 -5.23 -5.79 -28.55
CA THR A 69 -6.37 -6.63 -28.98
C THR A 69 -7.49 -6.67 -27.94
N GLU A 70 -7.64 -5.62 -27.13
CA GLU A 70 -8.70 -5.54 -26.13
C GLU A 70 -10.09 -5.51 -26.79
N VAL A 71 -11.05 -6.25 -26.24
CA VAL A 71 -12.45 -6.19 -26.67
C VAL A 71 -12.97 -4.78 -26.39
N ARG A 72 -13.39 -4.05 -27.43
CA ARG A 72 -13.80 -2.63 -27.37
C ARG A 72 -14.77 -2.29 -26.24
N GLY A 73 -15.61 -3.24 -25.82
CA GLY A 73 -16.55 -3.07 -24.70
C GLY A 73 -15.90 -3.12 -23.31
N ASN A 74 -14.82 -3.87 -23.12
CA ASN A 74 -14.15 -4.07 -21.84
C ASN A 74 -13.50 -2.76 -21.35
N ALA A 75 -12.69 -2.11 -22.18
CA ALA A 75 -12.07 -0.83 -21.86
C ALA A 75 -13.09 0.24 -21.47
N ARG A 76 -14.21 0.30 -22.20
CA ARG A 76 -15.30 1.25 -21.91
C ARG A 76 -16.00 0.93 -20.59
N ALA A 77 -16.30 -0.35 -20.32
CA ALA A 77 -16.89 -0.76 -19.05
C ALA A 77 -15.95 -0.44 -17.86
N GLN A 78 -14.65 -0.68 -18.03
CA GLN A 78 -13.63 -0.35 -17.04
C GLN A 78 -13.56 1.16 -16.77
N HIS A 79 -13.64 1.99 -17.81
CA HIS A 79 -13.66 3.45 -17.66
C HIS A 79 -14.88 3.92 -16.87
N LEU A 80 -16.08 3.51 -17.28
CA LEU A 80 -17.34 3.88 -16.63
C LEU A 80 -17.38 3.41 -15.16
N ALA A 81 -16.93 2.19 -14.88
CA ALA A 81 -16.87 1.67 -13.52
C ALA A 81 -15.94 2.51 -12.62
N ARG A 82 -14.81 2.99 -13.17
CA ARG A 82 -13.90 3.89 -12.44
C ARG A 82 -14.53 5.25 -12.18
N GLU A 83 -15.18 5.83 -13.19
CA GLU A 83 -15.88 7.12 -13.05
C GLU A 83 -16.98 7.06 -11.98
N GLU A 84 -17.81 6.01 -12.00
CA GLU A 84 -18.87 5.79 -11.00
C GLU A 84 -18.30 5.59 -9.59
N ALA A 85 -17.21 4.81 -9.45
CA ALA A 85 -16.55 4.62 -8.16
C ALA A 85 -15.97 5.94 -7.63
N SER A 86 -15.39 6.77 -8.49
CA SER A 86 -14.89 8.10 -8.14
C SER A 86 -16.02 9.06 -7.76
N ALA A 87 -17.15 9.04 -8.48
CA ALA A 87 -18.30 9.89 -8.17
C ALA A 87 -18.91 9.56 -6.79
N ARG A 88 -19.00 8.27 -6.44
CA ARG A 88 -19.51 7.83 -5.14
C ARG A 88 -18.58 8.17 -3.97
N ALA A 89 -17.27 8.22 -4.19
CA ALA A 89 -16.30 8.55 -3.15
C ALA A 89 -16.34 10.03 -2.72
N VAL A 90 -16.86 10.93 -3.56
CA VAL A 90 -16.97 12.37 -3.28
C VAL A 90 -18.19 12.70 -2.41
N VAL A 91 -19.22 11.83 -2.40
CA VAL A 91 -20.52 12.12 -1.76
C VAL A 91 -20.58 11.65 -0.29
N SER A 92 -19.66 10.79 0.16
CA SER A 92 -19.66 10.26 1.53
C SER A 92 -18.96 11.15 2.57
N GLY A 93 -19.13 12.47 2.47
CA GLY A 93 -18.62 13.44 3.43
C GLY A 93 -19.73 14.35 3.95
N ASP A 94 -20.52 13.85 4.90
CA ASP A 94 -21.37 14.69 5.77
C ASP A 94 -20.47 15.36 6.82
N GLU A 95 -19.57 16.24 6.40
CA GLU A 95 -18.73 17.03 7.30
C GLU A 95 -19.04 18.54 7.18
N ASP A 96 -19.13 19.16 8.35
CA ASP A 96 -19.53 20.53 8.66
C ASP A 96 -18.85 21.58 7.74
N PRO A 97 -19.55 22.60 7.20
CA PRO A 97 -19.00 23.50 6.19
C PRO A 97 -17.79 24.35 6.64
N GLU A 98 -17.50 24.42 7.95
CA GLU A 98 -16.41 25.24 8.51
C GLU A 98 -15.05 24.53 8.57
N GLU A 99 -14.97 23.19 8.42
CA GLU A 99 -13.70 22.43 8.42
C GLU A 99 -13.30 21.98 7.01
N ARG A 100 -13.50 22.83 6.01
CA ARG A 100 -12.93 22.61 4.67
C ARG A 100 -11.42 22.88 4.72
N LEU A 101 -10.68 21.98 5.34
CA LEU A 101 -9.29 21.72 4.95
C LEU A 101 -9.31 21.53 3.43
N ASP A 102 -8.39 22.20 2.73
CA ASP A 102 -8.29 22.12 1.27
C ASP A 102 -8.48 20.67 0.81
N PRO A 103 -9.34 20.41 -0.19
CA PRO A 103 -9.62 19.05 -0.64
C PRO A 103 -8.27 18.36 -0.91
N PRO A 104 -8.06 17.13 -0.38
CA PRO A 104 -6.78 16.47 -0.47
C PRO A 104 -6.36 16.43 -1.93
N THR A 105 -5.24 17.09 -2.24
CA THR A 105 -4.77 17.21 -3.63
C THR A 105 -4.78 15.83 -4.28
N PRO A 106 -5.52 15.64 -5.39
CA PRO A 106 -5.68 14.31 -5.96
C PRO A 106 -4.31 13.79 -6.36
N LEU A 107 -3.97 12.59 -5.86
CA LEU A 107 -2.72 11.92 -6.19
C LEU A 107 -2.83 11.37 -7.62
N THR A 108 -2.53 12.19 -8.62
CA THR A 108 -2.71 11.84 -10.04
C THR A 108 -1.51 11.14 -10.66
N THR A 109 -0.30 11.36 -10.12
CA THR A 109 0.92 10.77 -10.66
C THR A 109 1.28 9.46 -9.97
N PHE A 110 1.79 8.48 -10.72
CA PHE A 110 2.28 7.22 -10.13
C PHE A 110 3.27 7.47 -8.96
N ARG A 111 4.15 8.47 -9.10
CA ARG A 111 5.11 8.88 -8.07
C ARG A 111 4.43 9.41 -6.80
N SER A 112 3.41 10.26 -6.92
CA SER A 112 2.69 10.80 -5.77
C SER A 112 1.88 9.73 -5.05
N ILE A 113 1.19 8.86 -5.81
CA ILE A 113 0.44 7.72 -5.26
C ILE A 113 1.36 6.79 -4.48
N THR A 114 2.47 6.35 -5.08
CA THR A 114 3.41 5.44 -4.40
C THR A 114 4.10 6.09 -3.21
N LYS A 115 4.44 7.38 -3.29
CA LYS A 115 5.02 8.13 -2.17
C LYS A 115 4.03 8.21 -1.00
N HIS A 116 2.78 8.58 -1.26
CA HIS A 116 1.73 8.67 -0.24
C HIS A 116 1.58 7.36 0.55
N TYR A 117 1.41 6.24 -0.15
CA TYR A 117 1.29 4.94 0.51
C TYR A 117 2.57 4.49 1.20
N ARG A 118 3.75 4.86 0.69
CA ARG A 118 5.03 4.58 1.37
C ARG A 118 5.16 5.37 2.67
N GLU A 119 4.76 6.64 2.66
CA GLU A 119 4.82 7.52 3.82
C GLU A 119 3.79 7.12 4.89
N GLN A 120 2.57 6.76 4.49
CA GLN A 120 1.56 6.21 5.40
C GLN A 120 2.03 4.94 6.11
N ARG A 121 2.75 4.05 5.41
CA ARG A 121 3.30 2.81 6.00
C ARG A 121 4.59 3.02 6.80
N ARG A 122 5.16 4.23 6.79
CA ARG A 122 6.46 4.49 7.41
C ARG A 122 6.30 4.70 8.91
N THR A 123 6.40 3.63 9.68
CA THR A 123 6.33 3.66 11.16
C THR A 123 7.65 4.07 11.82
N LEU A 124 8.78 3.87 11.14
CA LEU A 124 10.12 4.17 11.66
C LEU A 124 10.72 5.42 11.00
N PRO A 125 11.39 6.31 11.76
CA PRO A 125 11.97 7.53 11.22
C PRO A 125 13.06 7.22 10.19
N PRO A 126 13.28 8.10 9.19
CA PRO A 126 14.37 7.94 8.23
C PRO A 126 15.74 7.95 8.95
N PRO A 127 16.77 7.33 8.35
CA PRO A 127 18.12 7.44 8.89
C PRO A 127 18.61 8.89 8.86
N TYR A 128 19.51 9.24 9.77
CA TYR A 128 20.14 10.55 9.81
C TYR A 128 20.96 10.79 8.52
N HIS A 129 20.89 12.01 7.99
CA HIS A 129 21.39 12.34 6.65
C HIS A 129 22.92 12.28 6.52
N LEU A 130 23.67 12.34 7.63
CA LEU A 130 25.14 12.21 7.63
C LEU A 130 25.63 10.77 7.76
N LEU A 131 24.73 9.79 7.94
CA LEU A 131 25.13 8.38 7.97
C LEU A 131 25.48 7.89 6.58
N ASP A 132 26.60 7.17 6.44
CA ASP A 132 26.89 6.46 5.20
C ASP A 132 25.85 5.36 4.94
N LYS A 133 25.66 4.96 3.68
CA LYS A 133 24.73 3.89 3.29
C LYS A 133 24.88 2.63 4.14
N GLY A 134 26.12 2.22 4.46
CA GLY A 134 26.36 1.06 5.31
C GLY A 134 25.81 1.24 6.73
N GLU A 135 25.97 2.43 7.30
CA GLU A 135 25.48 2.77 8.64
C GLU A 135 23.96 2.93 8.66
N GLN A 136 23.37 3.48 7.60
CA GLN A 136 21.92 3.58 7.44
C GLN A 136 21.27 2.19 7.45
N VAL A 137 21.87 1.21 6.77
CA VAL A 137 21.41 -0.18 6.78
C VAL A 137 21.50 -0.76 8.18
N LYS A 138 22.64 -0.63 8.86
CA LYS A 138 22.80 -1.10 10.25
C LYS A 138 21.77 -0.46 11.18
N TRP A 139 21.51 0.84 11.04
CA TRP A 139 20.49 1.56 11.79
C TRP A 139 19.09 0.98 11.57
N ARG A 140 18.70 0.70 10.31
CA ARG A 140 17.42 0.04 10.01
C ARG A 140 17.29 -1.34 10.64
N LEU A 141 18.37 -2.12 10.62
CA LEU A 141 18.40 -3.44 11.24
C LEU A 141 18.27 -3.35 12.77
N LEU A 142 18.86 -2.33 13.39
CA LEU A 142 18.70 -2.07 14.83
C LEU A 142 17.27 -1.66 15.16
N GLN A 143 16.68 -0.71 14.41
CA GLN A 143 15.30 -0.25 14.61
C GLN A 143 14.27 -1.38 14.48
N SER A 144 14.50 -2.32 13.55
CA SER A 144 13.61 -3.46 13.32
C SER A 144 13.97 -4.70 14.18
N ASN A 145 14.96 -4.60 15.06
CA ASN A 145 15.45 -5.72 15.89
C ASN A 145 15.86 -6.96 15.05
N THR A 146 16.39 -6.73 13.83
CA THR A 146 16.82 -7.76 12.88
C THR A 146 18.33 -7.83 12.69
N TYR A 147 19.10 -7.00 13.41
CA TYR A 147 20.55 -6.99 13.34
C TYR A 147 21.18 -8.37 13.64
N PRO A 148 22.20 -8.81 12.87
CA PRO A 148 22.81 -10.12 13.02
C PRO A 148 23.70 -10.18 14.27
N THR A 149 23.11 -10.49 15.42
CA THR A 149 23.86 -10.73 16.67
C THR A 149 24.15 -12.22 16.89
N PRO A 150 25.15 -12.60 17.70
CA PRO A 150 25.46 -14.00 17.99
C PRO A 150 24.24 -14.79 18.48
N ALA A 151 23.44 -14.21 19.37
CA ALA A 151 22.21 -14.87 19.84
C ALA A 151 21.19 -15.09 18.71
N ARG A 152 21.09 -14.17 17.73
CA ARG A 152 20.20 -14.30 16.56
C ARG A 152 20.76 -15.29 15.54
N MET A 153 22.06 -15.26 15.29
CA MET A 153 22.71 -16.16 14.34
C MET A 153 22.72 -17.61 14.84
N ASN A 154 22.93 -17.83 16.15
CA ASN A 154 22.78 -19.14 16.78
C ASN A 154 21.34 -19.64 16.70
N LEU A 155 20.35 -18.75 16.86
CA LEU A 155 18.93 -19.11 16.71
C LEU A 155 18.58 -19.55 15.28
N LEU A 156 19.12 -18.87 14.26
CA LEU A 156 18.82 -19.17 12.86
C LEU A 156 19.65 -20.35 12.33
N TYR A 157 20.93 -20.44 12.72
CA TYR A 157 21.91 -21.38 12.18
C TYR A 157 22.81 -21.93 13.30
N PRO A 158 22.28 -22.76 14.21
CA PRO A 158 23.01 -23.24 15.38
C PRO A 158 24.27 -24.05 15.02
N GLN A 159 24.29 -24.73 13.87
CA GLN A 159 25.43 -25.51 13.40
C GLN A 159 26.62 -24.64 12.96
N LEU A 160 26.35 -23.48 12.37
CA LEU A 160 27.38 -22.53 11.91
C LEU A 160 27.81 -21.57 13.02
N TYR A 161 26.89 -21.24 13.92
CA TYR A 161 27.10 -20.32 15.03
C TYR A 161 26.73 -21.00 16.35
N PRO A 162 27.59 -21.88 16.90
CA PRO A 162 27.26 -22.70 18.06
C PRO A 162 27.15 -21.91 19.36
N SER A 163 27.82 -20.77 19.47
CA SER A 163 27.79 -19.93 20.68
C SER A 163 26.87 -18.72 20.51
N PRO A 164 25.84 -18.57 21.35
CA PRO A 164 25.03 -17.35 21.42
C PRO A 164 25.69 -16.24 22.25
N ALA A 165 26.89 -16.46 22.79
CA ALA A 165 27.51 -15.56 23.75
C ALA A 165 27.98 -14.23 23.14
N CYS A 166 28.07 -13.21 23.98
CA CYS A 166 28.62 -11.91 23.58
C CYS A 166 30.14 -12.02 23.34
N PRO A 167 30.69 -11.55 22.20
CA PRO A 167 32.13 -11.63 21.93
C PRO A 167 32.96 -10.73 22.86
N ASN A 168 32.36 -9.71 23.48
CA ASN A 168 33.09 -8.71 24.25
C ASN A 168 33.19 -9.04 25.75
N CYS A 169 32.15 -9.63 26.33
CA CYS A 169 32.08 -9.92 27.77
C CYS A 169 31.72 -11.39 28.08
N GLN A 170 31.55 -12.22 27.05
CA GLN A 170 31.22 -13.64 27.16
C GLN A 170 29.91 -13.96 27.90
N GLN A 171 29.04 -12.96 28.11
CA GLN A 171 27.70 -13.20 28.65
C GLN A 171 26.92 -14.17 27.75
N ALA A 172 26.17 -15.09 28.37
CA ALA A 172 25.54 -16.23 27.71
C ALA A 172 24.68 -15.90 26.48
N ARG A 173 24.10 -14.69 26.38
CA ARG A 173 23.31 -14.26 25.22
C ARG A 173 23.70 -12.85 24.76
N GLY A 174 24.38 -12.76 23.62
CA GLY A 174 24.63 -11.52 22.89
C GLY A 174 23.40 -11.05 22.11
N THR A 175 22.40 -10.52 22.82
CA THR A 175 21.24 -9.86 22.19
C THR A 175 21.60 -8.45 21.72
N ILE A 176 20.77 -7.85 20.85
CA ILE A 176 20.96 -6.45 20.40
C ILE A 176 21.00 -5.50 21.60
N TYR A 177 20.06 -5.66 22.54
CA TYR A 177 20.02 -4.86 23.77
C TYR A 177 21.34 -4.95 24.56
N HIS A 178 21.85 -6.17 24.75
CA HIS A 178 23.10 -6.38 25.45
C HIS A 178 24.28 -5.74 24.69
N MET A 179 24.42 -6.04 23.41
CA MET A 179 25.55 -5.58 22.59
C MET A 179 25.53 -4.09 22.24
N VAL A 180 24.42 -3.38 22.45
CA VAL A 180 24.34 -1.94 22.19
C VAL A 180 24.35 -1.13 23.49
N ARG A 181 23.74 -1.64 24.56
CA ARG A 181 23.50 -0.87 25.79
C ARG A 181 24.02 -1.51 27.07
N ALA A 182 23.81 -2.81 27.27
CA ALA A 182 24.03 -3.44 28.58
C ALA A 182 25.36 -4.17 28.74
N CYS A 183 26.19 -4.26 27.70
CA CYS A 183 27.45 -4.98 27.76
C CYS A 183 28.50 -4.16 28.53
N PRO A 184 29.08 -4.72 29.61
CA PRO A 184 30.00 -3.99 30.50
C PRO A 184 31.34 -3.63 29.81
N THR A 185 31.75 -4.41 28.80
CA THR A 185 33.01 -4.20 28.08
C THR A 185 32.87 -3.20 26.92
N ILE A 186 31.66 -2.72 26.59
CA ILE A 186 31.53 -1.66 25.60
C ILE A 186 32.07 -0.40 26.24
N ARG A 187 33.30 -0.04 25.88
CA ARG A 187 33.82 1.28 26.16
C ARG A 187 32.91 2.26 25.43
N HIS A 188 32.01 2.92 26.16
CA HIS A 188 31.50 4.20 25.72
C HIS A 188 32.75 5.05 25.52
N HIS A 189 33.11 5.36 24.27
CA HIS A 189 34.09 6.38 24.01
C HIS A 189 33.57 7.65 24.69
N LYS A 190 34.07 7.96 25.89
CA LYS A 190 34.04 9.32 26.40
C LYS A 190 35.01 10.10 25.53
N THR A 191 34.46 10.81 24.55
CA THR A 191 34.97 12.10 24.06
C THR A 191 33.84 12.86 23.38
N LEU A 192 32.93 13.40 24.19
CA LEU A 192 32.52 14.80 24.04
C LEU A 192 33.08 15.54 25.26
N HIS A 193 34.40 15.69 25.27
CA HIS A 193 35.13 16.82 25.85
C HIS A 193 35.73 17.47 24.59
N ASP A 194 35.47 18.72 24.19
CA ASP A 194 35.06 19.90 24.93
C ASP A 194 34.21 20.82 24.03
N CYS A 195 32.94 21.06 24.38
CA CYS A 195 32.38 22.39 24.11
C CYS A 195 32.80 23.24 25.30
N GLU A 196 34.05 23.70 25.29
CA GLU A 196 34.41 24.87 26.08
C GLU A 196 33.45 25.98 25.66
N THR A 197 32.57 26.35 26.57
CA THR A 197 31.95 27.65 26.63
C THR A 197 33.09 28.67 26.75
N THR A 198 33.73 29.04 25.65
CA THR A 198 34.49 30.29 25.62
C THR A 198 33.49 31.40 25.93
N PRO A 199 33.62 32.14 27.04
CA PRO A 199 32.85 33.36 27.20
C PRO A 199 33.32 34.30 26.10
N THR A 200 32.44 34.57 25.14
CA THR A 200 32.59 35.64 24.15
C THR A 200 33.13 36.88 24.87
N PRO A 201 34.32 37.41 24.52
CA PRO A 201 34.77 38.67 25.08
C PRO A 201 33.77 39.74 24.63
N GLY A 202 33.22 40.45 25.60
CA GLY A 202 32.15 41.41 25.44
C GLY A 202 32.35 42.29 24.22
N ARG A 203 31.46 42.11 23.22
CA ARG A 203 31.29 43.07 22.13
C ARG A 203 30.72 44.32 22.77
N ARG A 204 31.61 45.27 23.09
CA ARG A 204 31.23 46.62 23.55
C ARG A 204 30.21 47.15 22.55
N LEU A 205 28.97 47.30 23.02
CA LEU A 205 27.97 48.09 22.31
C LEU A 205 28.52 49.52 22.28
N SER A 206 28.99 49.93 21.11
CA SER A 206 29.31 51.31 20.79
C SER A 206 28.02 52.11 20.98
N GLY A 207 27.92 52.83 22.10
CA GLY A 207 26.81 53.76 22.34
C GLY A 207 26.75 54.84 21.26
N PRO A 208 25.55 55.39 20.99
CA PRO A 208 25.36 56.40 19.95
C PRO A 208 26.14 57.67 20.28
N ARG A 209 26.97 58.11 19.32
CA ARG A 209 27.66 59.41 19.34
C ARG A 209 26.62 60.53 19.32
N THR A 210 26.39 61.18 20.46
CA THR A 210 25.67 62.45 20.50
C THR A 210 26.63 63.58 20.07
N ARG A 211 26.33 64.18 18.91
CA ARG A 211 27.03 65.34 18.37
C ARG A 211 26.56 66.58 19.15
N ARG A 212 27.36 67.08 20.10
CA ARG A 212 27.13 68.40 20.68
C ARG A 212 27.36 69.46 19.60
N VAL A 213 26.29 70.18 19.25
CA VAL A 213 26.36 71.47 18.60
C VAL A 213 26.74 72.50 19.68
N ARG A 214 27.84 73.24 19.47
CA ARG A 214 28.16 74.42 20.27
C ARG A 214 27.36 75.59 19.72
N ALA A 215 26.57 76.23 20.58
CA ALA A 215 26.10 77.58 20.36
C ALA A 215 27.28 78.55 20.52
N GLY A 216 27.38 79.46 19.56
CA GLY A 216 28.15 80.68 19.55
C GLY A 216 27.40 81.63 18.63
#